data_AF-A0A2N7FJP5-F1
#
_entry.id   AF-A0A2N7FJP5-F1
#
_cell.length_a   1.000
_cell.length_b   1.000
_cell.length_c   1.000
_cell.angle_alpha   90.00
_cell.angle_beta   90.00
_cell.angle_gamma   90.00
#
_symmetry.space_group_name_H-M   'P 1'
#
loop_
_entity.id
_entity.type
_entity.pdbx_description
1 polymer ?
#
loop_
_entity_poly.entity_id
_entity_poly.type
_entity_poly.pdbx_seq_one_letter_code
_entity_poly.pdbx_strand_id
1 'polypeptide(L)'
;MNGQDVLKNAIELINEYKFKEINHSIIDEVCGSNNIFKNELYSNSKKILHFVWIGIPDEKALLYLSVWAHHYPNYEVNLWIDSKYLYANIFKDKIEDIRKNKKLIELLKTQELLYDEYQKLRLKDNPLEQIIDKFFQQDFSKGIDKLKIINELVSKFNFLNIKDIREYKSIIPKEIEIYYEKEIILRSNLAAASDISRLCILKKFGGVYLDIDTLPCLEYVFKNSKVYENFEFYYNELIDIYKSQLYLEKYTKELNPNLAIENYNIKVELITGDNIKKEKIVEYLESLKHDIKSHDIKKVEALPFIIRKNLLMIGTSKVKLNTFYNNVLVSEKNGKMVSIILKEICKRYKYISSKNYDRWESVEKYNKIYKNSYLDRLVGYRLDALADIPNTTVILTGPCMILEVYLSLTYNIFKLDKNIDPRKIASLYQSSNFGITCRNLMTFTLENSKSTWM
;
A
#
# COMPACT_ATOMS: atom_id res chain seq x y z
N MET A 1 -25.42 -15.13 -18.21
CA MET A 1 -24.95 -15.37 -16.83
C MET A 1 -24.60 -14.03 -16.22
N ASN A 2 -25.17 -13.70 -15.06
CA ASN A 2 -24.78 -12.48 -14.35
C ASN A 2 -23.37 -12.67 -13.72
N GLY A 3 -22.74 -11.60 -13.23
CA GLY A 3 -21.40 -11.69 -12.60
C GLY A 3 -21.33 -12.57 -11.35
N GLN A 4 -22.47 -12.84 -10.70
CA GLN A 4 -22.56 -13.72 -9.54
C GLN A 4 -22.53 -15.19 -9.95
N ASP A 5 -23.19 -15.56 -11.06
CA ASP A 5 -23.21 -16.94 -11.58
C ASP A 5 -21.80 -17.40 -11.97
N VAL A 6 -20.98 -16.49 -12.52
CA VAL A 6 -19.62 -16.85 -12.96
C VAL A 6 -18.65 -17.01 -11.78
N LEU A 7 -18.69 -16.12 -10.79
CA LEU A 7 -17.87 -16.32 -9.59
C LEU A 7 -18.33 -17.57 -8.83
N LYS A 8 -19.63 -17.85 -8.77
CA LYS A 8 -20.15 -19.07 -8.15
C LYS A 8 -19.65 -20.33 -8.86
N ASN A 9 -19.72 -20.38 -10.19
CA ASN A 9 -19.20 -21.51 -10.97
C ASN A 9 -17.68 -21.67 -10.79
N ALA A 10 -16.92 -20.56 -10.80
CA ALA A 10 -15.49 -20.59 -10.57
C ALA A 10 -15.14 -21.11 -9.15
N ILE A 11 -15.97 -20.78 -8.15
CA ILE A 11 -15.84 -21.31 -6.78
C ILE A 11 -16.08 -22.82 -6.75
N GLU A 12 -17.10 -23.32 -7.46
CA GLU A 12 -17.39 -24.75 -7.54
C GLU A 12 -16.21 -25.51 -8.18
N LEU A 13 -15.71 -25.02 -9.32
CA LEU A 13 -14.59 -25.62 -10.05
C LEU A 13 -13.26 -25.57 -9.29
N ILE A 14 -12.89 -24.41 -8.73
CA ILE A 14 -11.60 -24.28 -8.01
C ILE A 14 -11.55 -25.19 -6.76
N ASN A 15 -12.70 -25.55 -6.22
CA ASN A 15 -12.78 -26.37 -5.02
C ASN A 15 -12.32 -27.82 -5.28
N GLU A 16 -12.35 -28.28 -6.53
CA GLU A 16 -11.89 -29.62 -6.94
C GLU A 16 -10.37 -29.77 -6.86
N TYR A 17 -9.61 -28.67 -6.97
CA TYR A 17 -8.15 -28.67 -6.92
C TYR A 17 -7.61 -28.64 -5.49
N LYS A 18 -6.45 -29.27 -5.24
CA LYS A 18 -5.74 -29.03 -3.97
C LYS A 18 -5.09 -27.66 -4.02
N PHE A 19 -5.07 -26.95 -2.89
CA PHE A 19 -4.51 -25.59 -2.84
C PHE A 19 -3.06 -25.50 -3.37
N LYS A 20 -2.23 -26.51 -3.12
CA LYS A 20 -0.83 -26.56 -3.58
C LYS A 20 -0.67 -26.71 -5.10
N GLU A 21 -1.71 -27.15 -5.79
CA GLU A 21 -1.70 -27.37 -7.24
C GLU A 21 -2.12 -26.10 -8.00
N ILE A 22 -2.84 -25.18 -7.35
CA ILE A 22 -3.36 -23.96 -7.97
C ILE A 22 -2.21 -23.05 -8.39
N ASN A 23 -2.24 -22.62 -9.65
CA ASN A 23 -1.34 -21.64 -10.25
C ASN A 23 -2.14 -20.67 -11.13
N HIS A 24 -1.48 -19.67 -11.73
CA HIS A 24 -2.17 -18.70 -12.59
C HIS A 24 -2.87 -19.34 -13.80
N SER A 25 -2.30 -20.39 -14.40
CA SER A 25 -2.92 -21.11 -15.53
C SER A 25 -4.24 -21.77 -15.13
N ILE A 26 -4.30 -22.42 -13.96
CA ILE A 26 -5.53 -23.02 -13.44
C ILE A 26 -6.58 -21.94 -13.13
N ILE A 27 -6.16 -20.79 -12.58
CA ILE A 27 -7.09 -19.69 -12.33
C ILE A 27 -7.70 -19.19 -13.64
N ASP A 28 -6.88 -19.03 -14.68
CA ASP A 28 -7.34 -18.58 -16.00
C ASP A 28 -8.26 -19.61 -16.68
N GLU A 29 -7.97 -20.91 -16.50
CA GLU A 29 -8.84 -22.01 -16.94
C GLU A 29 -10.20 -21.98 -16.22
N VAL A 30 -10.19 -21.97 -14.89
CA VAL A 30 -11.39 -22.02 -14.04
C VAL A 30 -12.27 -20.77 -14.22
N CYS A 31 -11.66 -19.61 -14.37
CA CYS A 31 -12.41 -18.36 -14.59
C CYS A 31 -12.91 -18.23 -16.04
N GLY A 32 -12.45 -19.12 -16.94
CA GLY A 32 -12.64 -19.09 -18.37
C GLY A 32 -11.95 -17.89 -19.04
N SER A 33 -11.55 -18.05 -20.29
CA SER A 33 -11.17 -16.96 -21.21
C SER A 33 -12.37 -16.10 -21.66
N ASN A 34 -13.50 -16.21 -20.95
CA ASN A 34 -14.76 -15.57 -21.26
C ASN A 34 -14.65 -14.05 -21.10
N ASN A 35 -14.44 -13.38 -22.23
CA ASN A 35 -14.59 -11.93 -22.46
C ASN A 35 -15.99 -11.38 -22.09
N ILE A 36 -16.90 -12.20 -21.56
CA ILE A 36 -18.31 -11.89 -21.30
C ILE A 36 -18.48 -10.67 -20.38
N PHE A 37 -17.52 -10.38 -19.50
CA PHE A 37 -17.58 -9.20 -18.63
C PHE A 37 -16.82 -7.98 -19.10
N LYS A 38 -16.09 -8.04 -20.22
CA LYS A 38 -15.14 -6.96 -20.56
C LYS A 38 -15.79 -5.59 -20.80
N ASN A 39 -17.09 -5.50 -21.15
CA ASN A 39 -17.63 -4.25 -21.67
C ASN A 39 -18.84 -3.62 -20.95
N GLU A 40 -19.67 -4.35 -20.19
CA GLU A 40 -20.91 -3.75 -19.64
C GLU A 40 -20.85 -3.31 -18.16
N LEU A 41 -19.88 -3.79 -17.36
CA LEU A 41 -19.81 -3.51 -15.91
C LEU A 41 -18.54 -2.78 -15.48
N TYR A 42 -17.59 -2.58 -16.40
CA TYR A 42 -16.39 -1.80 -16.14
C TYR A 42 -16.58 -0.37 -16.62
N SER A 43 -16.13 0.57 -15.82
CA SER A 43 -15.97 1.96 -16.24
C SER A 43 -14.54 2.39 -15.97
N ASN A 44 -14.07 3.39 -16.71
CA ASN A 44 -12.80 4.02 -16.35
C ASN A 44 -12.95 4.70 -14.99
N SER A 45 -11.93 4.56 -14.14
CA SER A 45 -11.85 5.37 -12.93
C SER A 45 -11.85 6.85 -13.30
N LYS A 46 -12.20 7.70 -12.33
CA LYS A 46 -11.87 9.12 -12.46
C LYS A 46 -10.38 9.28 -12.74
N LYS A 47 -10.05 10.25 -13.58
CA LYS A 47 -8.66 10.61 -13.91
C LYS A 47 -8.02 11.43 -12.79
N ILE A 48 -7.96 10.83 -11.60
CA ILE A 48 -7.40 11.43 -10.40
C ILE A 48 -6.49 10.41 -9.74
N LEU A 49 -5.23 10.78 -9.56
CA LEU A 49 -4.24 10.02 -8.81
C LEU A 49 -4.08 10.66 -7.42
N HIS A 50 -4.02 9.83 -6.39
CA HIS A 50 -3.87 10.23 -5.00
C HIS A 50 -2.66 9.54 -4.40
N PHE A 51 -1.72 10.36 -3.93
CA PHE A 51 -0.61 9.95 -3.09
C PHE A 51 -0.81 10.55 -1.71
N VAL A 52 -0.34 9.85 -0.66
CA VAL A 52 -0.44 10.34 0.72
C VAL A 52 0.96 10.34 1.33
N TRP A 53 1.33 11.45 1.96
CA TRP A 53 2.52 11.53 2.79
C TRP A 53 2.19 12.21 4.13
N ILE A 54 2.24 11.44 5.21
CA ILE A 54 2.05 11.95 6.57
C ILE A 54 3.42 12.32 7.11
N GLY A 55 3.74 13.62 7.06
CA GLY A 55 5.05 14.16 7.37
C GLY A 55 5.52 15.14 6.29
N ILE A 56 6.84 15.35 6.19
CA ILE A 56 7.45 16.12 5.09
C ILE A 56 8.06 15.13 4.07
N PRO A 57 7.67 15.18 2.78
CA PRO A 57 8.20 14.30 1.75
C PRO A 57 9.66 14.60 1.40
N ASP A 58 10.43 13.54 1.16
CA ASP A 58 11.85 13.61 0.82
C ASP A 58 12.09 13.79 -0.70
N GLU A 59 13.36 13.74 -1.12
CA GLU A 59 13.72 13.83 -2.54
C GLU A 59 13.37 12.57 -3.35
N LYS A 60 13.30 11.40 -2.71
CA LYS A 60 12.92 10.17 -3.39
C LYS A 60 11.47 10.21 -3.83
N ALA A 61 10.61 10.78 -2.98
CA ALA A 61 9.23 11.06 -3.34
C ALA A 61 9.13 11.96 -4.59
N LEU A 62 10.00 12.96 -4.71
CA LEU A 62 10.03 13.86 -5.87
C LEU A 62 10.28 13.10 -7.19
N LEU A 63 11.25 12.20 -7.21
CA LEU A 63 11.55 11.39 -8.39
C LEU A 63 10.35 10.54 -8.81
N TYR A 64 9.80 9.72 -7.91
CA TYR A 64 8.73 8.79 -8.25
C TYR A 64 7.44 9.52 -8.66
N LEU A 65 7.09 10.58 -7.94
CA LEU A 65 5.91 11.38 -8.27
C LEU A 65 6.05 12.08 -9.64
N SER A 66 7.26 12.53 -9.99
CA SER A 66 7.49 13.12 -11.32
C SER A 66 7.27 12.10 -12.44
N VAL A 67 7.64 10.83 -12.24
CA VAL A 67 7.40 9.75 -13.22
C VAL A 67 5.91 9.50 -13.41
N TRP A 68 5.12 9.51 -12.34
CA TRP A 68 3.66 9.39 -12.43
C TRP A 68 3.02 10.57 -13.16
N ALA A 69 3.42 11.79 -12.86
CA ALA A 69 2.92 12.99 -13.54
C ALA A 69 3.29 12.98 -15.05
N HIS A 70 4.49 12.52 -15.38
CA HIS A 70 4.95 12.36 -16.77
C HIS A 70 4.12 11.33 -17.56
N HIS A 71 3.78 10.19 -16.95
CA HIS A 71 2.99 9.16 -17.63
C HIS A 71 1.50 9.51 -17.74
N TYR A 72 0.96 10.29 -16.79
CA TYR A 72 -0.47 10.59 -16.73
C TYR A 72 -0.74 12.10 -16.80
N PRO A 73 -0.33 12.80 -17.88
CA PRO A 73 -0.46 14.26 -17.99
C PRO A 73 -1.92 14.74 -18.03
N ASN A 74 -2.85 13.84 -18.36
CA ASN A 74 -4.29 14.12 -18.40
C ASN A 74 -5.02 13.77 -17.09
N TYR A 75 -4.28 13.42 -16.03
CA TYR A 75 -4.84 13.12 -14.71
C TYR A 75 -4.57 14.28 -13.75
N GLU A 76 -5.51 14.50 -12.84
CA GLU A 76 -5.26 15.32 -11.66
C GLU A 76 -4.38 14.51 -10.69
N VAL A 77 -3.12 14.91 -10.51
CA VAL A 77 -2.19 14.21 -9.62
C VAL A 77 -2.08 14.96 -8.30
N ASN A 78 -2.57 14.34 -7.22
CA ASN A 78 -2.65 14.94 -5.90
C ASN A 78 -1.64 14.30 -4.94
N LEU A 79 -0.86 15.12 -4.23
CA LEU A 79 -0.12 14.71 -3.05
C LEU A 79 -0.80 15.26 -1.80
N TRP A 80 -1.37 14.37 -1.01
CA TRP A 80 -2.04 14.70 0.24
C TRP A 80 -1.04 14.74 1.39
N ILE A 81 -1.02 15.87 2.09
CA ILE A 81 -0.28 16.08 3.33
C ILE A 81 -1.24 16.32 4.49
N ASP A 82 -0.71 16.32 5.71
CA ASP A 82 -1.46 16.67 6.91
C ASP A 82 -0.72 17.78 7.69
N SER A 83 -1.19 19.02 7.59
CA SER A 83 -0.55 20.17 8.26
C SER A 83 -0.51 20.04 9.79
N LYS A 84 -1.41 19.25 10.38
CA LYS A 84 -1.43 18.96 11.82
C LYS A 84 -0.28 18.04 12.23
N TYR A 85 0.22 17.22 11.31
CA TYR A 85 1.26 16.21 11.56
C TYR A 85 2.45 16.29 10.58
N LEU A 86 2.82 17.49 10.12
CA LEU A 86 4.00 17.68 9.25
C LEU A 86 5.29 17.10 9.85
N TYR A 87 5.43 17.13 11.16
CA TYR A 87 6.60 16.60 11.86
C TYR A 87 6.44 15.17 12.37
N ALA A 88 5.49 14.41 11.81
CA ALA A 88 5.31 13.01 12.17
C ALA A 88 6.58 12.17 11.97
N ASN A 89 7.35 12.44 10.91
CA ASN A 89 8.63 11.75 10.66
C ASN A 89 9.64 12.05 11.77
N ILE A 90 9.79 13.32 12.16
CA ILE A 90 10.69 13.71 13.26
C ILE A 90 10.26 13.05 14.57
N PHE A 91 8.96 13.06 14.87
CA PHE A 91 8.44 12.38 16.05
C PHE A 91 8.75 10.88 16.03
N LYS A 92 8.51 10.20 14.89
CA LYS A 92 8.86 8.79 14.70
C LYS A 92 10.35 8.54 14.93
N ASP A 93 11.23 9.37 14.39
CA ASP A 93 12.68 9.23 14.56
C ASP A 93 13.10 9.36 16.03
N LYS A 94 12.50 10.29 16.78
CA LYS A 94 12.72 10.40 18.24
C LYS A 94 12.25 9.16 19.00
N ILE A 95 11.14 8.54 18.58
CA ILE A 95 10.66 7.28 19.17
C ILE A 95 11.60 6.12 18.83
N GLU A 96 12.10 6.05 17.60
CA GLU A 96 13.10 5.03 17.20
C GLU A 96 14.43 5.20 17.96
N ASP A 97 14.87 6.43 18.23
CA ASP A 97 16.04 6.68 19.07
C ASP A 97 15.83 6.24 20.52
N ILE A 98 14.62 6.39 21.06
CA ILE A 98 14.27 5.82 22.37
C ILE A 98 14.29 4.29 22.32
N ARG A 99 13.73 3.70 21.26
CA ARG A 99 13.69 2.23 21.07
C ARG A 99 15.09 1.62 21.10
N LYS A 100 16.08 2.26 20.48
CA LYS A 100 17.49 1.79 20.49
C LYS A 100 18.08 1.70 21.91
N ASN A 101 17.56 2.49 22.86
CA ASN A 101 18.14 2.68 24.19
C ASN A 101 17.28 2.16 25.34
N LYS A 102 16.04 1.70 25.07
CA LYS A 102 15.10 1.23 26.11
C LYS A 102 14.65 -0.20 25.88
N LYS A 103 14.32 -0.89 26.98
CA LYS A 103 13.60 -2.17 26.90
C LYS A 103 12.19 -1.96 26.36
N LEU A 104 11.64 -2.97 25.70
CA LEU A 104 10.32 -2.92 25.05
C LEU A 104 9.21 -2.37 25.97
N ILE A 105 9.08 -2.88 27.20
CA ILE A 105 8.03 -2.43 28.14
C ILE A 105 8.20 -0.95 28.52
N GLU A 106 9.43 -0.47 28.69
CA GLU A 106 9.70 0.94 29.01
C GLU A 106 9.38 1.86 27.82
N LEU A 107 9.67 1.41 26.60
CA LEU A 107 9.26 2.08 25.37
C LEU A 107 7.73 2.20 25.30
N LEU A 108 7.00 1.11 25.53
CA LEU A 108 5.53 1.11 25.46
C LEU A 108 4.88 2.03 26.51
N LYS A 109 5.42 2.04 27.74
CA LYS A 109 5.02 3.00 28.78
C LYS A 109 5.32 4.45 28.39
N THR A 110 6.47 4.69 27.77
CA THR A 110 6.84 6.03 27.26
C THR A 110 5.86 6.49 26.19
N GLN A 111 5.56 5.64 25.19
CA GLN A 111 4.57 5.93 24.14
C GLN A 111 3.18 6.24 24.72
N GLU A 112 2.76 5.49 25.74
CA GLU A 112 1.48 5.71 26.42
C GLU A 112 1.43 7.05 27.14
N LEU A 113 2.49 7.41 27.88
CA LEU A 113 2.62 8.73 28.51
C LEU A 113 2.54 9.87 27.48
N LEU A 114 3.27 9.74 26.37
CA LEU A 114 3.25 10.73 25.29
C LEU A 114 1.86 10.88 24.68
N TYR A 115 1.16 9.77 24.47
CA TYR A 115 -0.20 9.77 23.94
C TYR A 115 -1.22 10.36 24.92
N ASP A 116 -1.10 10.07 26.22
CA ASP A 116 -1.96 10.65 27.25
C ASP A 116 -1.76 12.16 27.36
N GLU A 117 -0.52 12.65 27.23
CA GLU A 117 -0.23 14.08 27.14
C GLU A 117 -0.76 14.69 25.85
N TYR A 118 -0.59 14.00 24.72
CA TYR A 118 -1.14 14.43 23.44
C TYR A 118 -2.66 14.62 23.51
N GLN A 119 -3.39 13.72 24.18
CA GLN A 119 -4.84 13.86 24.34
C GLN A 119 -5.26 15.13 25.07
N LYS A 120 -4.45 15.59 26.04
CA LYS A 120 -4.67 16.87 26.75
C LYS A 120 -4.43 18.08 25.86
N LEU A 121 -3.55 17.94 24.86
CA LEU A 121 -3.18 19.00 23.92
C LEU A 121 -3.93 18.94 22.59
N ARG A 122 -4.65 17.84 22.31
CA ARG A 122 -5.18 17.47 20.98
C ARG A 122 -5.96 18.58 20.26
N LEU A 123 -6.69 19.40 21.01
CA LEU A 123 -7.52 20.49 20.49
C LEU A 123 -6.81 21.86 20.45
N LYS A 124 -5.55 21.92 20.91
CA LYS A 124 -4.71 23.12 20.84
C LYS A 124 -3.97 23.17 19.49
N ASP A 125 -3.40 24.34 19.19
CA ASP A 125 -2.56 24.53 18.03
C ASP A 125 -1.23 23.76 18.16
N ASN A 126 -0.79 23.13 17.08
CA ASN A 126 0.50 22.42 17.01
C ASN A 126 0.72 21.41 18.16
N PRO A 127 -0.20 20.45 18.36
CA PRO A 127 -0.14 19.55 19.51
C PRO A 127 1.03 18.57 19.43
N LEU A 128 1.47 18.19 18.22
CA LEU A 128 2.62 17.30 18.04
C LEU A 128 3.92 18.01 18.43
N GLU A 129 4.08 19.24 17.97
CA GLU A 129 5.26 20.07 18.22
C GLU A 129 5.39 20.38 19.71
N GLN A 130 4.28 20.66 20.40
CA GLN A 130 4.28 20.82 21.86
C GLN A 130 4.72 19.53 22.61
N ILE A 131 4.39 18.35 22.08
CA ILE A 131 4.90 17.09 22.63
C ILE A 131 6.41 16.98 22.40
N ILE A 132 6.90 17.36 21.22
CA ILE A 132 8.33 17.36 20.91
C ILE A 132 9.09 18.33 21.83
N ASP A 133 8.57 19.55 22.02
CA ASP A 133 9.12 20.55 22.94
C ASP A 133 9.28 20.02 24.36
N LYS A 134 8.22 19.39 24.86
CA LYS A 134 8.13 18.94 26.25
C LYS A 134 9.01 17.72 26.53
N PHE A 135 9.18 16.83 25.57
CA PHE A 135 9.77 15.50 25.83
C PHE A 135 11.09 15.23 25.12
N PHE A 136 11.41 15.91 24.02
CA PHE A 136 12.58 15.56 23.20
C PHE A 136 13.55 16.72 22.98
N GLN A 137 13.02 17.92 22.71
CA GLN A 137 13.85 19.05 22.33
C GLN A 137 13.14 20.34 22.69
N GLN A 138 13.61 21.01 23.74
CA GLN A 138 13.08 22.31 24.13
C GLN A 138 13.15 23.29 22.95
N ASP A 139 12.10 24.09 22.80
CA ASP A 139 12.00 25.15 21.79
C ASP A 139 12.02 24.67 20.33
N PHE A 140 11.76 23.39 20.05
CA PHE A 140 11.54 22.88 18.69
C PHE A 140 10.46 23.67 17.94
N SER A 141 9.37 24.05 18.60
CA SER A 141 8.31 24.85 17.98
C SER A 141 8.70 26.31 17.69
N LYS A 142 9.76 26.84 18.31
CA LYS A 142 10.21 28.22 18.08
C LYS A 142 10.85 28.33 16.70
N GLY A 143 10.20 29.07 15.81
CA GLY A 143 10.68 29.31 14.44
C GLY A 143 10.07 28.38 13.39
N ILE A 144 9.13 27.51 13.76
CA ILE A 144 8.35 26.73 12.80
C ILE A 144 7.34 27.64 12.11
N ASP A 145 7.48 27.78 10.80
CA ASP A 145 6.48 28.36 9.92
C ASP A 145 5.93 27.27 8.98
N LYS A 146 4.78 26.71 9.37
CA LYS A 146 4.11 25.66 8.58
C LYS A 146 3.68 26.16 7.21
N LEU A 147 3.26 27.42 7.10
CA LEU A 147 2.85 27.99 5.81
C LEU A 147 4.05 28.09 4.89
N LYS A 148 5.20 28.53 5.40
CA LYS A 148 6.46 28.53 4.63
C LYS A 148 6.81 27.11 4.14
N ILE A 149 6.74 26.10 5.01
CA ILE A 149 7.03 24.71 4.61
C ILE A 149 6.07 24.22 3.53
N ILE A 150 4.76 24.48 3.68
CA ILE A 150 3.77 24.10 2.67
C ILE A 150 4.04 24.81 1.34
N ASN A 151 4.41 26.10 1.37
CA ASN A 151 4.77 26.84 0.17
C ASN A 151 6.05 26.29 -0.50
N GLU A 152 7.05 25.89 0.29
CA GLU A 152 8.25 25.21 -0.22
C GLU A 152 7.90 23.86 -0.88
N LEU A 153 6.97 23.09 -0.28
CA LEU A 153 6.46 21.85 -0.89
C LEU A 153 5.71 22.14 -2.20
N VAL A 154 4.83 23.14 -2.24
CA VAL A 154 4.13 23.56 -3.46
C VAL A 154 5.12 23.94 -4.56
N SER A 155 6.18 24.69 -4.21
CA SER A 155 7.23 25.05 -5.15
C SER A 155 8.03 23.83 -5.64
N LYS A 156 8.40 22.93 -4.72
CA LYS A 156 9.20 21.72 -5.03
C LYS A 156 8.43 20.73 -5.89
N PHE A 157 7.13 20.58 -5.67
CA PHE A 157 6.24 19.65 -6.35
C PHE A 157 5.23 20.38 -7.25
N ASN A 158 5.65 21.44 -7.93
CA ASN A 158 4.79 22.32 -8.73
C ASN A 158 4.07 21.63 -9.91
N PHE A 159 4.47 20.41 -10.27
CA PHE A 159 3.83 19.56 -11.27
C PHE A 159 2.67 18.71 -10.69
N LEU A 160 2.38 18.86 -9.40
CA LEU A 160 1.31 18.19 -8.67
C LEU A 160 0.40 19.21 -7.98
N ASN A 161 -0.77 18.73 -7.55
CA ASN A 161 -1.60 19.43 -6.60
C ASN A 161 -1.24 19.00 -5.18
N ILE A 162 -0.56 19.86 -4.42
CA ILE A 162 -0.39 19.67 -2.98
C ILE A 162 -1.72 19.99 -2.29
N LYS A 163 -2.25 19.03 -1.53
CA LYS A 163 -3.51 19.19 -0.80
C LYS A 163 -3.33 18.85 0.66
N ASP A 164 -3.79 19.74 1.55
CA ASP A 164 -3.81 19.45 2.97
C ASP A 164 -5.13 18.81 3.39
N ILE A 165 -5.07 17.63 4.02
CA ILE A 165 -6.25 16.93 4.54
C ILE A 165 -7.07 17.83 5.48
N ARG A 166 -6.44 18.78 6.18
CA ARG A 166 -7.08 19.67 7.15
C ARG A 166 -7.93 20.78 6.53
N GLU A 167 -7.66 21.17 5.29
CA GLU A 167 -8.46 22.16 4.56
C GLU A 167 -9.84 21.60 4.17
N TYR A 168 -9.96 20.27 4.06
CA TYR A 168 -11.19 19.61 3.66
C TYR A 168 -11.90 19.04 4.89
N LYS A 169 -12.90 19.78 5.38
CA LYS A 169 -13.85 19.26 6.38
C LYS A 169 -14.33 17.88 5.92
N SER A 170 -14.34 16.90 6.84
CA SER A 170 -14.89 15.55 6.65
C SER A 170 -14.09 14.52 5.83
N ILE A 171 -12.86 14.78 5.36
CA ILE A 171 -12.07 13.70 4.72
C ILE A 171 -11.90 12.55 5.71
N ILE A 172 -11.27 12.81 6.85
CA ILE A 172 -11.21 11.86 7.97
C ILE A 172 -12.38 12.18 8.91
N PRO A 173 -13.42 11.31 9.00
CA PRO A 173 -14.52 11.54 9.90
C PRO A 173 -14.06 11.52 11.37
N LYS A 174 -14.70 12.30 12.25
CA LYS A 174 -14.34 12.39 13.68
C LYS A 174 -14.26 11.03 14.38
N GLU A 175 -15.17 10.11 14.02
CA GLU A 175 -15.20 8.74 14.56
C GLU A 175 -13.99 7.88 14.16
N ILE A 176 -13.31 8.23 13.06
CA ILE A 176 -12.11 7.57 12.55
C ILE A 176 -10.84 8.33 12.96
N GLU A 177 -10.94 9.64 13.15
CA GLU A 177 -9.82 10.51 13.48
C GLU A 177 -9.07 10.04 14.72
N ILE A 178 -9.77 9.56 15.74
CA ILE A 178 -9.12 9.00 16.94
C ILE A 178 -8.23 7.79 16.64
N TYR A 179 -8.56 6.97 15.64
CA TYR A 179 -7.75 5.81 15.25
C TYR A 179 -6.56 6.24 14.41
N TYR A 180 -6.77 7.18 13.49
CA TYR A 180 -5.69 7.82 12.73
C TYR A 180 -4.64 8.45 13.65
N GLU A 181 -5.08 9.18 14.68
CA GLU A 181 -4.18 9.80 15.65
C GLU A 181 -3.49 8.79 16.57
N LYS A 182 -4.15 7.68 16.92
CA LYS A 182 -3.49 6.57 17.63
C LYS A 182 -2.31 6.02 16.82
N GLU A 183 -2.50 5.79 15.52
CA GLU A 183 -1.40 5.26 14.71
C GLU A 183 -0.22 6.23 14.65
N ILE A 184 -0.47 7.53 14.49
CA ILE A 184 0.60 8.54 14.45
C ILE A 184 1.28 8.71 15.81
N ILE A 185 0.51 8.93 16.87
CA ILE A 185 1.06 9.38 18.15
C ILE A 185 1.39 8.21 19.09
N LEU A 186 0.46 7.27 19.27
CA LEU A 186 0.68 6.15 20.20
C LEU A 186 1.67 5.14 19.63
N ARG A 187 1.59 4.87 18.32
CA ARG A 187 2.35 3.80 17.68
C ARG A 187 3.47 4.29 16.77
N SER A 188 3.48 5.57 16.39
CA SER A 188 4.41 6.10 15.37
C SER A 188 4.38 5.30 14.06
N ASN A 189 3.22 4.71 13.75
CA ASN A 189 2.98 3.87 12.59
C ASN A 189 2.30 4.70 11.48
N LEU A 190 3.14 5.38 10.71
CA LEU A 190 2.68 6.23 9.62
C LEU A 190 2.06 5.43 8.46
N ALA A 191 2.42 4.15 8.31
CA ALA A 191 1.82 3.27 7.30
C ALA A 191 0.35 2.99 7.60
N ALA A 192 0.03 2.62 8.85
CA ALA A 192 -1.35 2.40 9.29
C ALA A 192 -2.19 3.69 9.25
N ALA A 193 -1.58 4.84 9.58
CA ALA A 193 -2.24 6.14 9.42
C ALA A 193 -2.52 6.46 7.93
N SER A 194 -1.57 6.13 7.04
CA SER A 194 -1.75 6.24 5.58
C SER A 194 -2.85 5.29 5.07
N ASP A 195 -2.97 4.07 5.60
CA ASP A 195 -4.05 3.12 5.27
C ASP A 195 -5.44 3.69 5.55
N ILE A 196 -5.60 4.40 6.67
CA ILE A 196 -6.86 5.03 7.04
C ILE A 196 -7.16 6.21 6.10
N SER A 197 -6.19 7.09 5.90
CA SER A 197 -6.36 8.32 5.12
C SER A 197 -6.59 8.02 3.63
N ARG A 198 -5.87 7.07 3.02
CA ARG A 198 -6.07 6.68 1.61
C ARG A 198 -7.50 6.21 1.32
N LEU A 199 -8.09 5.42 2.24
CA LEU A 199 -9.47 4.96 2.11
C LEU A 199 -10.48 6.09 2.29
N CYS A 200 -10.21 7.00 3.22
CA CYS A 200 -11.04 8.20 3.44
C CYS A 200 -11.03 9.13 2.22
N ILE A 201 -9.86 9.37 1.63
CA ILE A 201 -9.68 10.15 0.40
C ILE A 201 -10.43 9.49 -0.76
N LEU A 202 -10.23 8.18 -0.99
CA LEU A 202 -10.94 7.43 -2.03
C LEU A 202 -12.46 7.48 -1.84
N LYS A 203 -12.96 7.36 -0.60
CA LYS A 203 -14.40 7.50 -0.32
C LYS A 203 -14.91 8.87 -0.75
N LYS A 204 -14.17 9.94 -0.46
CA LYS A 204 -14.60 11.32 -0.72
C LYS A 204 -14.50 11.71 -2.20
N PHE A 205 -13.43 11.31 -2.88
CA PHE A 205 -13.10 11.80 -4.23
C PHE A 205 -13.27 10.74 -5.32
N GLY A 206 -13.10 9.46 -4.99
CA GLY A 206 -12.90 8.37 -5.95
C GLY A 206 -11.54 8.48 -6.65
N GLY A 207 -11.28 7.64 -7.65
CA GLY A 207 -10.04 7.67 -8.42
C GLY A 207 -9.09 6.54 -8.00
N VAL A 208 -7.79 6.81 -8.09
CA VAL A 208 -6.71 5.85 -7.90
C VAL A 208 -5.84 6.35 -6.76
N TYR A 209 -5.66 5.54 -5.73
CA TYR A 209 -4.60 5.73 -4.75
C TYR A 209 -3.38 4.90 -5.13
N LEU A 210 -2.19 5.46 -4.91
CA LEU A 210 -0.90 4.84 -5.15
C LEU A 210 0.05 5.18 -3.99
N ASP A 211 0.79 4.19 -3.48
CA ASP A 211 1.98 4.44 -2.66
C ASP A 211 3.04 5.10 -3.54
N ILE A 212 3.84 5.99 -2.94
CA ILE A 212 4.84 6.80 -3.66
C ILE A 212 5.97 5.94 -4.21
N ASP A 213 6.27 4.80 -3.58
CA ASP A 213 7.30 3.85 -4.00
C ASP A 213 6.88 2.94 -5.17
N THR A 214 5.71 3.18 -5.78
CA THR A 214 5.25 2.45 -6.99
C THR A 214 5.57 3.21 -8.26
N LEU A 215 5.60 2.51 -9.41
CA LEU A 215 5.76 3.13 -10.73
C LEU A 215 4.63 2.71 -11.68
N PRO A 216 4.36 3.50 -12.74
CA PRO A 216 3.49 3.09 -13.85
C PRO A 216 3.91 1.73 -14.43
N CYS A 217 3.01 1.07 -15.16
CA CYS A 217 3.36 -0.15 -15.89
C CYS A 217 4.45 0.15 -16.94
N LEU A 218 5.57 -0.57 -16.89
CA LEU A 218 6.71 -0.37 -17.79
C LEU A 218 6.85 -1.47 -18.86
N GLU A 219 5.89 -2.39 -18.98
CA GLU A 219 5.97 -3.52 -19.93
C GLU A 219 6.04 -3.06 -21.40
N TYR A 220 5.61 -1.83 -21.71
CA TYR A 220 5.73 -1.24 -23.05
C TYR A 220 7.17 -0.83 -23.40
N VAL A 221 8.05 -0.69 -22.41
CA VAL A 221 9.46 -0.38 -22.61
C VAL A 221 10.23 -1.65 -23.03
N PHE A 222 9.93 -2.76 -22.37
CA PHE A 222 10.68 -4.02 -22.47
C PHE A 222 10.06 -5.00 -23.48
N LYS A 223 9.93 -4.55 -24.75
CA LYS A 223 9.21 -5.30 -25.79
C LYS A 223 10.00 -6.51 -26.31
N ASN A 224 11.31 -6.38 -26.55
CA ASN A 224 12.09 -7.49 -27.12
C ASN A 224 12.37 -8.55 -26.06
N SER A 225 12.48 -8.15 -24.79
CA SER A 225 12.72 -9.08 -23.69
C SER A 225 11.52 -10.01 -23.40
N LYS A 226 10.36 -9.80 -24.04
CA LYS A 226 9.19 -10.68 -23.90
C LYS A 226 9.42 -12.09 -24.42
N VAL A 227 10.45 -12.33 -25.24
CA VAL A 227 10.84 -13.69 -25.65
C VAL A 227 11.16 -14.61 -24.46
N TYR A 228 11.43 -14.03 -23.29
CA TYR A 228 11.68 -14.77 -22.05
C TYR A 228 10.41 -15.04 -21.23
N GLU A 229 9.21 -14.63 -21.66
CA GLU A 229 7.96 -14.71 -20.87
C GLU A 229 7.58 -16.12 -20.37
N ASN A 230 7.98 -17.14 -21.13
CA ASN A 230 7.73 -18.55 -20.81
C ASN A 230 8.73 -19.15 -19.81
N PHE A 231 9.75 -18.39 -19.40
CA PHE A 231 10.72 -18.84 -18.40
C PHE A 231 10.24 -18.47 -16.99
N GLU A 232 10.44 -19.39 -16.04
CA GLU A 232 10.03 -19.21 -14.63
C GLU A 232 10.59 -17.93 -13.98
N PHE A 233 11.77 -17.48 -14.41
CA PHE A 233 12.42 -16.29 -13.87
C PHE A 233 11.86 -14.98 -14.43
N TYR A 234 11.07 -15.01 -15.50
CA TYR A 234 10.56 -13.78 -16.15
C TYR A 234 9.77 -12.91 -15.17
N TYR A 235 8.90 -13.56 -14.39
CA TYR A 235 8.16 -12.95 -13.29
C TYR A 235 8.93 -13.16 -11.99
N ASN A 236 9.87 -12.25 -11.71
CA ASN A 236 10.68 -12.26 -10.51
C ASN A 236 10.77 -10.84 -9.90
N GLU A 237 10.64 -10.75 -8.57
CA GLU A 237 10.61 -9.48 -7.85
C GLU A 237 11.92 -8.68 -8.05
N LEU A 238 13.09 -9.34 -8.08
CA LEU A 238 14.39 -8.68 -8.32
C LEU A 238 14.52 -8.18 -9.77
N ILE A 239 13.92 -8.87 -10.73
CA ILE A 239 13.90 -8.44 -12.13
C ILE A 239 12.98 -7.22 -12.28
N ASP A 240 11.84 -7.19 -11.60
CA ASP A 240 10.96 -6.01 -11.59
C ASP A 240 11.63 -4.79 -10.93
N ILE A 241 12.41 -4.99 -9.86
CA ILE A 241 13.27 -3.94 -9.27
C ILE A 241 14.29 -3.46 -10.31
N TYR A 242 14.94 -4.38 -11.03
CA TYR A 242 15.94 -4.03 -12.02
C TYR A 242 15.35 -3.27 -13.22
N LYS A 243 14.19 -3.69 -13.73
CA LYS A 243 13.41 -2.98 -14.76
C LYS A 243 13.08 -1.56 -14.30
N SER A 244 12.57 -1.42 -13.07
CA SER A 244 12.24 -0.14 -12.46
C SER A 244 13.46 0.77 -12.36
N GLN A 245 14.59 0.22 -11.92
CA GLN A 245 15.85 0.95 -11.79
C GLN A 245 16.36 1.45 -13.15
N LEU A 246 16.45 0.58 -14.16
CA LEU A 246 16.89 0.94 -15.51
C LEU A 246 16.06 2.10 -16.07
N TYR A 247 14.75 2.06 -15.85
CA TYR A 247 13.85 3.13 -16.28
C TYR A 247 14.13 4.44 -15.52
N LEU A 248 14.23 4.39 -14.19
CA LEU A 248 14.51 5.57 -13.37
C LEU A 248 15.86 6.21 -13.71
N GLU A 249 16.90 5.42 -13.95
CA GLU A 249 18.22 5.92 -14.36
C GLU A 249 18.15 6.70 -15.68
N LYS A 250 17.46 6.14 -16.68
CA LYS A 250 17.27 6.82 -17.96
C LYS A 250 16.41 8.08 -17.81
N TYR A 251 15.30 7.97 -17.08
CA TYR A 251 14.38 9.07 -16.82
C TYR A 251 15.08 10.25 -16.11
N THR A 252 15.81 9.97 -15.04
CA THR A 252 16.61 10.98 -14.34
C THR A 252 17.64 11.61 -15.26
N LYS A 253 18.42 10.80 -15.98
CA LYS A 253 19.46 11.30 -16.88
C LYS A 253 18.92 12.23 -17.98
N GLU A 254 17.78 11.90 -18.57
CA GLU A 254 17.25 12.60 -19.74
C GLU A 254 16.27 13.73 -19.40
N LEU A 255 15.49 13.60 -18.32
CA LEU A 255 14.42 14.55 -17.99
C LEU A 255 14.62 15.27 -16.65
N ASN A 256 15.36 14.70 -15.69
CA ASN A 256 15.53 15.28 -14.35
C ASN A 256 16.98 15.11 -13.81
N PRO A 257 18.01 15.62 -14.50
CA PRO A 257 19.42 15.29 -14.23
C PRO A 257 19.94 15.73 -12.86
N ASN A 258 19.20 16.60 -12.17
CA ASN A 258 19.54 17.09 -10.83
C ASN A 258 19.04 16.18 -9.69
N LEU A 259 18.18 15.20 -9.98
CA LEU A 259 17.67 14.29 -8.96
C LEU A 259 18.69 13.18 -8.69
N ALA A 260 18.98 12.93 -7.41
CA ALA A 260 19.79 11.80 -7.02
C ALA A 260 19.03 10.49 -7.27
N ILE A 261 19.76 9.49 -7.77
CA ILE A 261 19.26 8.12 -7.90
C ILE A 261 20.29 7.16 -7.32
N GLU A 262 19.83 6.20 -6.52
CA GLU A 262 20.69 5.17 -5.97
C GLU A 262 20.99 4.13 -7.04
N ASN A 263 22.25 3.74 -7.18
CA ASN A 263 22.63 2.69 -8.12
C ASN A 263 22.18 1.32 -7.60
N TYR A 264 21.58 0.51 -8.47
CA TYR A 264 21.24 -0.88 -8.14
C TYR A 264 21.77 -1.85 -9.19
N ASN A 265 22.58 -2.80 -8.73
CA ASN A 265 23.10 -3.89 -9.53
C ASN A 265 22.45 -5.20 -9.10
N ILE A 266 21.75 -5.84 -10.03
CA ILE A 266 21.15 -7.15 -9.79
C ILE A 266 22.23 -8.22 -9.69
N LYS A 267 22.10 -9.11 -8.70
CA LYS A 267 22.97 -10.28 -8.53
C LYS A 267 22.22 -11.52 -9.01
N VAL A 268 22.69 -12.13 -10.10
CA VAL A 268 22.02 -13.28 -10.75
C VAL A 268 21.93 -14.48 -9.79
N GLU A 269 22.88 -14.61 -8.88
CA GLU A 269 22.92 -15.67 -7.86
C GLU A 269 21.74 -15.59 -6.87
N LEU A 270 21.13 -14.41 -6.72
CA LEU A 270 19.94 -14.23 -5.89
C LEU A 270 18.65 -14.66 -6.61
N ILE A 271 18.69 -14.81 -7.93
CA ILE A 271 17.55 -15.24 -8.74
C ILE A 271 17.55 -16.76 -8.89
N THR A 272 18.73 -17.36 -9.10
CA THR A 272 18.85 -18.82 -9.26
C THR A 272 20.21 -19.36 -8.78
N GLY A 273 20.18 -20.57 -8.22
CA GLY A 273 21.37 -21.37 -7.95
C GLY A 273 21.84 -22.22 -9.15
N ASP A 274 21.02 -22.36 -10.20
CA ASP A 274 21.26 -23.23 -11.35
C ASP A 274 22.09 -22.52 -12.44
N ASN A 275 23.28 -23.04 -12.73
CA ASN A 275 24.22 -22.42 -13.68
C ASN A 275 23.67 -22.30 -15.11
N ILE A 276 22.88 -23.24 -15.60
CA ILE A 276 22.30 -23.16 -16.96
C ILE A 276 21.29 -22.02 -17.01
N LYS A 277 20.48 -21.87 -15.95
CA LYS A 277 19.55 -20.75 -15.83
C LYS A 277 20.26 -19.41 -15.70
N LYS A 278 21.45 -19.36 -15.07
CA LYS A 278 22.23 -18.11 -14.95
C LYS A 278 22.58 -17.53 -16.31
N GLU A 279 23.04 -18.34 -17.26
CA GLU A 279 23.37 -17.87 -18.61
C GLU A 279 22.14 -17.22 -19.28
N LYS A 280 20.99 -17.90 -19.23
CA LYS A 280 19.73 -17.39 -19.79
C LYS A 280 19.24 -16.11 -19.09
N ILE A 281 19.43 -16.00 -17.79
CA ILE A 281 19.12 -14.77 -17.05
C ILE A 281 20.05 -13.63 -17.47
N VAL A 282 21.36 -13.88 -17.64
CA VAL A 282 22.30 -12.85 -18.12
C VAL A 282 21.88 -12.34 -19.50
N GLU A 283 21.54 -13.24 -20.43
CA GLU A 283 21.00 -12.84 -21.74
C GLU A 283 19.73 -11.98 -21.60
N TYR A 284 18.81 -12.36 -20.71
CA TYR A 284 17.59 -11.59 -20.44
C TYR A 284 17.90 -10.19 -19.89
N LEU A 285 18.82 -10.08 -18.92
CA LEU A 285 19.22 -8.78 -18.35
C LEU A 285 19.88 -7.86 -19.39
N GLU A 286 20.69 -8.42 -20.30
CA GLU A 286 21.25 -7.65 -21.43
C GLU A 286 20.17 -7.22 -22.43
N SER A 287 19.17 -8.07 -22.67
CA SER A 287 18.00 -7.70 -23.49
C SER A 287 17.21 -6.54 -22.85
N LEU A 288 17.02 -6.53 -21.54
CA LEU A 288 16.37 -5.42 -20.82
C LEU A 288 17.15 -4.11 -20.97
N LYS A 289 18.49 -4.16 -20.86
CA LYS A 289 19.37 -2.98 -21.09
C LYS A 289 19.25 -2.46 -22.52
N HIS A 290 19.17 -3.35 -23.51
CA HIS A 290 18.98 -2.96 -24.91
C HIS A 290 17.64 -2.27 -25.13
N ASP A 291 16.57 -2.83 -24.57
CA ASP A 291 15.22 -2.28 -24.66
C ASP A 291 15.14 -0.86 -24.07
N ILE A 292 15.59 -0.66 -22.83
CA ILE A 292 15.60 0.68 -22.23
C ILE A 292 16.52 1.64 -22.98
N LYS A 293 17.68 1.19 -23.50
CA LYS A 293 18.61 2.05 -24.25
C LYS A 293 17.99 2.57 -25.54
N SER A 294 17.23 1.72 -26.24
CA SER A 294 16.56 2.08 -27.50
C SER A 294 15.24 2.84 -27.32
N HIS A 295 14.62 2.75 -26.14
CA HIS A 295 13.36 3.42 -25.85
C HIS A 295 13.48 4.95 -25.78
N ASP A 296 12.54 5.70 -26.33
CA ASP A 296 12.46 7.16 -26.15
C ASP A 296 11.65 7.47 -24.89
N ILE A 297 12.30 8.03 -23.86
CA ILE A 297 11.70 8.25 -22.53
C ILE A 297 10.49 9.20 -22.56
N LYS A 298 10.35 10.00 -23.63
CA LYS A 298 9.19 10.90 -23.82
C LYS A 298 7.95 10.16 -24.31
N LYS A 299 8.10 8.94 -24.86
CA LYS A 299 6.99 8.11 -25.32
C LYS A 299 6.46 7.25 -24.20
N VAL A 300 5.35 7.65 -23.60
CA VAL A 300 4.69 6.93 -22.51
C VAL A 300 3.44 6.19 -22.98
N GLU A 301 3.24 4.95 -22.51
CA GLU A 301 1.97 4.24 -22.64
C GLU A 301 1.30 4.14 -21.25
N ALA A 302 0.23 4.92 -21.04
CA ALA A 302 -0.54 4.91 -19.80
C ALA A 302 -1.72 3.93 -19.89
N LEU A 303 -1.68 2.86 -19.09
CA LEU A 303 -2.79 1.92 -19.00
C LEU A 303 -3.92 2.52 -18.14
N PRO A 304 -5.18 2.51 -18.60
CA PRO A 304 -6.28 3.03 -17.81
C PRO A 304 -6.51 2.17 -16.58
N PHE A 305 -6.88 2.82 -15.48
CA PHE A 305 -7.42 2.16 -14.31
C PHE A 305 -8.92 1.93 -14.52
N ILE A 306 -9.29 0.67 -14.67
CA ILE A 306 -10.70 0.26 -14.73
C ILE A 306 -11.27 0.13 -13.32
N ILE A 307 -12.58 0.27 -13.17
CA ILE A 307 -13.29 0.03 -11.92
C ILE A 307 -14.59 -0.73 -12.18
N ARG A 308 -15.00 -1.51 -11.18
CA ARG A 308 -16.38 -2.02 -11.08
C ARG A 308 -17.13 -1.23 -10.02
N LYS A 309 -18.36 -0.83 -10.35
CA LYS A 309 -19.25 -0.13 -9.44
C LYS A 309 -19.37 -0.88 -8.12
N ASN A 310 -19.34 -0.15 -7.02
CA ASN A 310 -19.41 -0.63 -5.63
C ASN A 310 -18.23 -1.49 -5.15
N LEU A 311 -17.26 -1.83 -6.00
CA LEU A 311 -16.07 -2.59 -5.60
C LEU A 311 -14.88 -1.67 -5.31
N LEU A 312 -13.86 -2.26 -4.72
CA LEU A 312 -12.54 -1.66 -4.50
C LEU A 312 -11.49 -2.54 -5.16
N MET A 313 -10.80 -2.04 -6.19
CA MET A 313 -9.65 -2.76 -6.71
C MET A 313 -8.45 -2.60 -5.79
N ILE A 314 -7.68 -3.67 -5.61
CA ILE A 314 -6.48 -3.73 -4.76
C ILE A 314 -5.29 -4.29 -5.56
N GLY A 315 -4.07 -3.89 -5.22
CA GLY A 315 -2.85 -4.44 -5.82
C GLY A 315 -2.68 -5.92 -5.56
N THR A 316 -1.99 -6.62 -6.47
CA THR A 316 -1.64 -8.03 -6.28
C THR A 316 -0.30 -8.36 -6.94
N SER A 317 0.38 -9.39 -6.41
CA SER A 317 1.61 -9.89 -7.02
C SER A 317 1.32 -10.54 -8.37
N LYS A 318 2.22 -10.30 -9.33
CA LYS A 318 2.28 -11.03 -10.61
C LYS A 318 3.00 -12.38 -10.46
N VAL A 319 3.71 -12.57 -9.35
CA VAL A 319 4.59 -13.73 -9.10
C VAL A 319 3.93 -14.73 -8.16
N LYS A 320 3.39 -14.24 -7.03
CA LYS A 320 2.90 -15.08 -5.93
C LYS A 320 1.37 -15.05 -5.86
N LEU A 321 0.77 -16.24 -5.82
CA LEU A 321 -0.64 -16.36 -5.49
C LEU A 321 -0.95 -15.87 -4.08
N ASN A 322 -2.19 -15.42 -3.87
CA ASN A 322 -2.72 -14.92 -2.61
C ASN A 322 -1.92 -13.78 -1.96
N THR A 323 -1.15 -13.05 -2.77
CA THR A 323 -0.39 -11.89 -2.30
C THR A 323 -1.07 -10.62 -2.80
N PHE A 324 -1.59 -9.83 -1.86
CA PHE A 324 -2.34 -8.60 -2.11
C PHE A 324 -1.69 -7.42 -1.41
N TYR A 325 -1.81 -6.25 -2.02
CA TYR A 325 -1.18 -5.02 -1.55
C TYR A 325 -2.18 -3.88 -1.62
N ASN A 326 -2.28 -3.08 -0.55
CA ASN A 326 -3.06 -1.84 -0.57
C ASN A 326 -2.21 -0.63 -1.03
N ASN A 327 -1.04 -0.88 -1.64
CA ASN A 327 -0.19 0.12 -2.28
C ASN A 327 -0.78 0.68 -3.58
N VAL A 328 -1.79 0.02 -4.14
CA VAL A 328 -2.69 0.59 -5.13
C VAL A 328 -4.11 0.25 -4.76
N LEU A 329 -4.99 1.25 -4.80
CA LEU A 329 -6.41 1.09 -4.54
C LEU A 329 -7.20 1.91 -5.55
N VAL A 330 -8.24 1.31 -6.16
CA VAL A 330 -9.08 2.03 -7.12
C VAL A 330 -10.55 1.90 -6.73
N SER A 331 -11.23 3.03 -6.60
CA SER A 331 -12.67 3.03 -6.28
C SER A 331 -13.40 4.23 -6.86
N GLU A 332 -14.70 4.09 -7.02
CA GLU A 332 -15.56 5.22 -7.27
C GLU A 332 -15.74 6.07 -6.01
N LYS A 333 -16.13 7.33 -6.22
CA LYS A 333 -16.56 8.21 -5.13
C LYS A 333 -17.75 7.55 -4.42
N ASN A 334 -17.71 7.54 -3.09
CA ASN A 334 -18.71 6.89 -2.23
C ASN A 334 -18.87 5.38 -2.47
N GLY A 335 -17.85 4.69 -3.00
CA GLY A 335 -17.89 3.25 -3.25
C GLY A 335 -18.33 2.44 -2.02
N LYS A 336 -19.28 1.52 -2.23
CA LYS A 336 -19.86 0.70 -1.14
C LYS A 336 -18.80 -0.15 -0.43
N MET A 337 -17.89 -0.79 -1.18
CA MET A 337 -16.82 -1.60 -0.60
C MET A 337 -15.92 -0.78 0.33
N VAL A 338 -15.50 0.43 -0.07
CA VAL A 338 -14.70 1.34 0.78
C VAL A 338 -15.45 1.66 2.08
N SER A 339 -16.77 1.88 2.01
CA SER A 339 -17.59 2.13 3.19
C SER A 339 -17.70 0.94 4.13
N ILE A 340 -17.75 -0.30 3.60
CA ILE A 340 -17.74 -1.52 4.41
C ILE A 340 -16.38 -1.70 5.09
N ILE A 341 -15.30 -1.49 4.34
CA ILE A 341 -13.93 -1.59 4.84
C ILE A 341 -13.68 -0.61 5.99
N LEU A 342 -14.04 0.67 5.81
CA LEU A 342 -13.90 1.67 6.89
C LEU A 342 -14.73 1.31 8.13
N LYS A 343 -15.91 0.71 7.97
CA LYS A 343 -16.71 0.21 9.11
C LYS A 343 -16.03 -0.96 9.82
N GLU A 344 -15.41 -1.87 9.07
CA GLU A 344 -14.67 -3.01 9.64
C GLU A 344 -13.41 -2.54 10.38
N ILE A 345 -12.67 -1.56 9.84
CA ILE A 345 -11.57 -0.88 10.54
C ILE A 345 -12.07 -0.33 11.88
N CYS A 346 -13.15 0.47 11.88
CA CYS A 346 -13.72 1.01 13.11
C CYS A 346 -14.11 -0.08 14.11
N LYS A 347 -14.69 -1.20 13.64
CA LYS A 347 -15.05 -2.33 14.50
C LYS A 347 -13.81 -2.96 15.15
N ARG A 348 -12.73 -3.15 14.40
CA ARG A 348 -11.46 -3.72 14.92
C ARG A 348 -10.80 -2.80 15.94
N TYR A 349 -10.76 -1.49 15.69
CA TYR A 349 -10.27 -0.54 16.70
C TYR A 349 -11.16 -0.48 17.95
N LYS A 350 -12.49 -0.53 17.80
CA LYS A 350 -13.41 -0.63 18.95
C LYS A 350 -13.14 -1.90 19.76
N TYR A 351 -12.83 -3.01 19.11
CA TYR A 351 -12.43 -4.26 19.78
C TYR A 351 -11.12 -4.09 20.54
N ILE A 352 -10.09 -3.49 19.92
CA ILE A 352 -8.81 -3.18 20.58
C ILE A 352 -9.04 -2.38 21.86
N SER A 353 -9.80 -1.29 21.78
CA SER A 353 -10.06 -0.44 22.95
C SER A 353 -10.96 -1.12 24.00
N SER A 354 -11.95 -1.92 23.61
CA SER A 354 -12.78 -2.63 24.59
C SER A 354 -12.04 -3.74 25.34
N LYS A 355 -10.94 -4.24 24.76
CA LYS A 355 -10.04 -5.22 25.38
C LYS A 355 -8.80 -4.61 26.01
N ASN A 356 -8.64 -3.29 25.97
CA ASN A 356 -7.43 -2.58 26.39
C ASN A 356 -6.14 -3.06 25.70
N TYR A 357 -6.25 -3.54 24.45
CA TYR A 357 -5.08 -3.96 23.66
C TYR A 357 -4.20 -2.79 23.20
N ASP A 358 -4.69 -1.55 23.35
CA ASP A 358 -3.95 -0.33 23.17
C ASP A 358 -3.14 0.10 24.41
N ARG A 359 -3.23 -0.62 25.53
CA ARG A 359 -2.40 -0.41 26.73
C ARG A 359 -1.18 -1.33 26.75
N TRP A 360 -0.08 -0.90 27.37
CA TRP A 360 1.16 -1.68 27.39
C TRP A 360 1.02 -3.03 28.10
N GLU A 361 0.12 -3.16 29.09
CA GLU A 361 -0.12 -4.39 29.86
C GLU A 361 -0.67 -5.54 29.00
N SER A 362 -1.23 -5.22 27.83
CA SER A 362 -1.75 -6.24 26.90
C SER A 362 -0.66 -7.18 26.40
N VAL A 363 0.59 -6.69 26.32
CA VAL A 363 1.76 -7.45 25.87
C VAL A 363 2.06 -8.63 26.78
N GLU A 364 1.89 -8.48 28.09
CA GLU A 364 2.14 -9.55 29.06
C GLU A 364 1.17 -10.73 28.88
N LYS A 365 0.00 -10.47 28.29
CA LYS A 365 -1.05 -11.46 28.07
C LYS A 365 -1.07 -12.01 26.64
N TYR A 366 -0.15 -11.56 25.78
CA TYR A 366 -0.15 -11.87 24.34
C TYR A 366 -0.26 -13.38 24.05
N ASN A 367 0.66 -14.19 24.58
CA ASN A 367 0.70 -15.64 24.33
C ASN A 367 -0.56 -16.38 24.81
N LYS A 368 -1.20 -15.87 25.86
CA LYS A 368 -2.44 -16.45 26.41
C LYS A 368 -3.67 -16.09 25.58
N ILE A 369 -3.63 -14.98 24.85
CA ILE A 369 -4.81 -14.40 24.20
C ILE A 369 -4.82 -14.64 22.69
N TYR A 370 -3.67 -14.51 22.02
CA TYR A 370 -3.57 -14.39 20.56
C TYR A 370 -4.31 -15.48 19.75
N LYS A 371 -4.51 -16.67 20.31
CA LYS A 371 -5.16 -17.82 19.65
C LYS A 371 -6.59 -18.11 20.13
N ASN A 372 -7.16 -17.30 21.02
CA ASN A 372 -8.45 -17.62 21.65
C ASN A 372 -9.65 -17.37 20.72
N SER A 373 -9.60 -16.31 19.91
CA SER A 373 -10.62 -16.01 18.92
C SER A 373 -10.05 -15.27 17.72
N TYR A 374 -10.85 -15.17 16.66
CA TYR A 374 -10.46 -14.48 15.43
C TYR A 374 -10.04 -13.02 15.63
N LEU A 375 -10.65 -12.28 16.56
CA LEU A 375 -10.27 -10.89 16.83
C LEU A 375 -9.19 -10.78 17.92
N ASP A 376 -8.98 -11.83 18.74
CA ASP A 376 -7.95 -11.82 19.78
C ASP A 376 -6.53 -11.77 19.23
N ARG A 377 -6.32 -12.12 17.96
CA ARG A 377 -5.06 -11.88 17.26
C ARG A 377 -4.64 -10.40 17.22
N LEU A 378 -5.57 -9.47 17.46
CA LEU A 378 -5.29 -8.03 17.59
C LEU A 378 -4.64 -7.66 18.93
N VAL A 379 -4.48 -8.60 19.89
CA VAL A 379 -3.72 -8.36 21.13
C VAL A 379 -2.26 -7.96 20.87
N GLY A 380 -1.77 -8.28 19.69
CA GLY A 380 -0.50 -7.85 19.14
C GLY A 380 -0.36 -6.37 18.79
N TYR A 381 -1.40 -5.56 18.95
CA TYR A 381 -1.46 -4.18 18.48
C TYR A 381 -0.27 -3.31 18.91
N ARG A 382 0.16 -3.42 20.18
CA ARG A 382 1.32 -2.68 20.69
C ARG A 382 2.68 -3.31 20.36
N LEU A 383 2.71 -4.53 19.81
CA LEU A 383 3.95 -5.24 19.45
C LEU A 383 4.33 -5.12 17.98
N ASP A 384 3.39 -4.69 17.14
CA ASP A 384 3.55 -4.65 15.70
C ASP A 384 4.65 -3.66 15.28
N ALA A 385 5.58 -4.13 14.44
CA ALA A 385 6.88 -3.55 14.08
C ALA A 385 7.93 -3.43 15.22
N LEU A 386 7.58 -3.84 16.44
CA LEU A 386 8.49 -3.89 17.60
C LEU A 386 9.00 -5.31 17.93
N ALA A 387 8.32 -6.33 17.41
CA ALA A 387 8.69 -7.74 17.47
C ALA A 387 8.45 -8.42 16.12
N ASP A 388 9.15 -9.52 15.84
CA ASP A 388 9.06 -10.28 14.57
C ASP A 388 7.63 -10.73 14.24
N ILE A 389 6.85 -11.03 15.28
CA ILE A 389 5.43 -11.35 15.22
C ILE A 389 4.80 -10.63 16.42
N PRO A 390 3.68 -9.89 16.23
CA PRO A 390 2.70 -9.99 15.14
C PRO A 390 2.60 -8.79 14.20
N ASN A 391 2.29 -9.06 12.93
CA ASN A 391 2.00 -8.06 11.89
C ASN A 391 0.55 -7.55 11.98
N THR A 392 0.22 -6.87 13.08
CA THR A 392 -1.16 -6.42 13.37
C THR A 392 -1.68 -5.41 12.35
N THR A 393 -0.82 -4.52 11.80
CA THR A 393 -1.24 -3.53 10.79
C THR A 393 -1.88 -4.19 9.58
N VAL A 394 -1.28 -5.29 9.08
CA VAL A 394 -1.75 -6.01 7.89
C VAL A 394 -3.19 -6.52 8.04
N ILE A 395 -3.57 -6.90 9.26
CA ILE A 395 -4.92 -7.34 9.63
C ILE A 395 -5.76 -6.26 10.33
N LEU A 396 -5.29 -5.02 10.47
CA LEU A 396 -6.07 -3.95 11.11
C LEU A 396 -6.53 -2.93 10.09
N THR A 397 -5.58 -2.40 9.31
CA THR A 397 -5.80 -1.37 8.28
C THR A 397 -5.29 -1.79 6.90
N GLY A 398 -4.41 -2.79 6.85
CA GLY A 398 -3.68 -3.22 5.67
C GLY A 398 -4.43 -4.20 4.74
N PRO A 399 -3.70 -4.87 3.83
CA PRO A 399 -4.28 -5.64 2.74
C PRO A 399 -5.05 -6.89 3.20
N CYS A 400 -4.61 -7.58 4.26
CA CYS A 400 -5.34 -8.77 4.74
C CYS A 400 -6.70 -8.40 5.32
N MET A 401 -6.83 -7.23 5.97
CA MET A 401 -8.14 -6.76 6.42
C MET A 401 -9.09 -6.54 5.24
N ILE A 402 -8.62 -5.91 4.15
CA ILE A 402 -9.41 -5.72 2.93
C ILE A 402 -9.83 -7.07 2.32
N LEU A 403 -8.89 -8.02 2.23
CA LEU A 403 -9.15 -9.36 1.72
C LEU A 403 -10.18 -10.12 2.58
N GLU A 404 -10.09 -10.00 3.90
CA GLU A 404 -11.04 -10.63 4.83
C GLU A 404 -12.45 -10.06 4.70
N VAL A 405 -12.60 -8.76 4.41
CA VAL A 405 -13.90 -8.18 4.08
C VAL A 405 -14.44 -8.79 2.78
N TYR A 406 -13.61 -8.92 1.74
CA TYR A 406 -14.00 -9.57 0.49
C TYR A 406 -14.44 -11.02 0.72
N LEU A 407 -13.63 -11.82 1.41
CA LEU A 407 -13.95 -13.19 1.75
C LEU A 407 -15.25 -13.28 2.56
N SER A 408 -15.40 -12.47 3.61
CA SER A 408 -16.61 -12.47 4.45
C SER A 408 -17.87 -12.17 3.63
N LEU A 409 -17.80 -11.22 2.70
CA LEU A 409 -18.92 -10.90 1.80
C LEU A 409 -19.20 -12.04 0.83
N THR A 410 -18.17 -12.64 0.22
CA THR A 410 -18.33 -13.76 -0.72
C THR A 410 -18.96 -14.97 -0.03
N TYR A 411 -18.48 -15.37 1.15
CA TYR A 411 -19.07 -16.48 1.91
C TYR A 411 -20.54 -16.21 2.26
N ASN A 412 -20.87 -14.96 2.63
CA ASN A 412 -22.23 -14.60 2.99
C ASN A 412 -23.17 -14.57 1.76
N ILE A 413 -22.77 -13.88 0.69
CA ILE A 413 -23.57 -13.70 -0.53
C ILE A 413 -23.84 -15.05 -1.20
N PHE A 414 -22.83 -15.90 -1.33
CA PHE A 414 -22.96 -17.20 -1.99
C PHE A 414 -23.34 -18.34 -1.05
N LYS A 415 -23.52 -18.05 0.25
CA LYS A 415 -23.83 -19.05 1.29
C LYS A 415 -22.86 -20.24 1.25
N LEU A 416 -21.57 -19.94 1.13
CA LEU A 416 -20.52 -20.96 1.02
C LEU A 416 -20.39 -21.75 2.32
N ASP A 417 -20.09 -23.04 2.19
CA ASP A 417 -19.73 -23.89 3.32
C ASP A 417 -18.44 -23.34 3.98
N LYS A 418 -18.43 -23.29 5.31
CA LYS A 418 -17.28 -22.84 6.12
C LYS A 418 -16.04 -23.73 5.92
N ASN A 419 -16.21 -24.94 5.42
CA ASN A 419 -15.14 -25.89 5.12
C ASN A 419 -14.42 -25.59 3.79
N ILE A 420 -15.00 -24.77 2.92
CA ILE A 420 -14.31 -24.31 1.70
C ILE A 420 -13.09 -23.50 2.14
N ASP A 421 -11.93 -23.79 1.57
CA ASP A 421 -10.69 -23.12 1.92
C ASP A 421 -10.68 -21.66 1.40
N PRO A 422 -10.63 -20.65 2.27
CA PRO A 422 -10.68 -19.25 1.85
C PRO A 422 -9.50 -18.85 0.95
N ARG A 423 -8.38 -19.59 1.01
CA ARG A 423 -7.21 -19.35 0.16
C ARG A 423 -7.48 -19.68 -1.31
N LYS A 424 -8.32 -20.69 -1.59
CA LYS A 424 -8.74 -21.00 -2.97
C LYS A 424 -9.61 -19.87 -3.54
N ILE A 425 -10.53 -19.36 -2.72
CA ILE A 425 -11.40 -18.24 -3.10
C ILE A 425 -10.58 -16.97 -3.32
N ALA A 426 -9.61 -16.69 -2.45
CA ALA A 426 -8.71 -15.55 -2.62
C ALA A 426 -7.93 -15.64 -3.94
N SER A 427 -7.48 -16.83 -4.36
CA SER A 427 -6.75 -17.00 -5.62
C SER A 427 -7.60 -16.60 -6.83
N LEU A 428 -8.91 -16.87 -6.80
CA LEU A 428 -9.83 -16.42 -7.85
C LEU A 428 -9.84 -14.90 -8.00
N TYR A 429 -9.76 -14.12 -6.92
CA TYR A 429 -9.79 -12.65 -6.99
C TYR A 429 -8.64 -12.03 -7.79
N GLN A 430 -7.55 -12.78 -7.96
CA GLN A 430 -6.42 -12.36 -8.78
C GLN A 430 -6.72 -12.45 -10.29
N SER A 431 -7.80 -13.11 -10.70
CA SER A 431 -8.26 -13.07 -12.09
C SER A 431 -8.77 -11.67 -12.46
N SER A 432 -8.35 -11.18 -13.62
CA SER A 432 -8.81 -9.91 -14.18
C SER A 432 -10.34 -9.91 -14.45
N ASN A 433 -10.93 -11.10 -14.62
CA ASN A 433 -12.35 -11.31 -14.90
C ASN A 433 -13.29 -10.80 -13.78
N PHE A 434 -12.80 -10.67 -12.54
CA PHE A 434 -13.63 -10.21 -11.42
C PHE A 434 -13.49 -8.72 -11.12
N GLY A 435 -12.47 -8.06 -11.67
CA GLY A 435 -12.25 -6.62 -11.44
C GLY A 435 -11.98 -6.27 -9.97
N ILE A 436 -11.36 -7.18 -9.23
CA ILE A 436 -10.98 -7.01 -7.82
C ILE A 436 -9.51 -6.60 -7.69
N THR A 437 -8.66 -7.02 -8.63
CA THR A 437 -7.22 -6.78 -8.54
C THR A 437 -6.69 -5.86 -9.64
N CYS A 438 -5.72 -5.03 -9.30
CA CYS A 438 -4.94 -4.21 -10.22
C CYS A 438 -3.54 -4.80 -10.39
N ARG A 439 -3.14 -5.02 -11.64
CA ARG A 439 -1.80 -5.53 -12.03
C ARG A 439 -1.06 -4.58 -12.99
N ASN A 440 -1.68 -3.45 -13.33
CA ASN A 440 -1.22 -2.52 -14.37
C ASN A 440 -0.23 -1.48 -13.82
N LEU A 441 0.72 -1.92 -13.01
CA LEU A 441 1.74 -1.07 -12.39
C LEU A 441 2.97 -1.90 -12.02
N MET A 442 4.06 -1.22 -11.71
CA MET A 442 5.25 -1.79 -11.09
C MET A 442 5.17 -1.57 -9.59
N THR A 443 5.01 -2.66 -8.84
CA THR A 443 4.99 -2.62 -7.36
C THR A 443 6.35 -2.88 -6.75
N PHE A 444 7.24 -3.56 -7.47
CA PHE A 444 8.58 -3.88 -6.99
C PHE A 444 9.59 -2.86 -7.52
N THR A 445 9.97 -1.96 -6.64
CA THR A 445 10.98 -0.92 -6.88
C THR A 445 12.03 -1.00 -5.77
N LEU A 446 13.19 -0.37 -5.96
CA LEU A 446 14.22 -0.36 -4.94
C LEU A 446 13.71 0.28 -3.64
N GLU A 447 12.94 1.37 -3.74
CA GLU A 447 12.38 2.04 -2.57
C GLU A 447 11.28 1.20 -1.90
N ASN A 448 10.46 0.50 -2.68
CA ASN A 448 9.48 -0.43 -2.12
C ASN A 448 10.17 -1.56 -1.33
N SER A 449 11.27 -2.11 -1.86
CA SER A 449 12.03 -3.19 -1.20
C SER A 449 12.66 -2.78 0.14
N LYS A 450 12.88 -1.48 0.37
CA LYS A 450 13.36 -0.91 1.65
C LYS A 450 12.22 -0.53 2.58
N SER A 451 11.05 -0.28 2.02
CA SER A 451 9.85 0.20 2.71
C SER A 451 8.91 -0.93 3.13
N THR A 452 9.22 -2.20 2.80
CA THR A 452 8.44 -3.34 3.26
C THR A 452 8.52 -3.45 4.78
N TRP A 453 7.38 -3.25 5.44
CA TRP A 453 7.20 -3.39 6.89
C TRP A 453 7.13 -4.86 7.33
N MET A 454 8.06 -5.69 6.86
CA MET A 454 8.26 -7.08 7.27
C MET A 454 9.73 -7.43 7.32
#